data_AF-A0A7L2RZE1-F1
#
_entry.id   AF-A0A7L2RZE1-F1
#
_cell.length_a   1.000
_cell.length_b   1.000
_cell.length_c   1.000
_cell.angle_alpha   90.00
_cell.angle_beta   90.00
_cell.angle_gamma   90.00
#
_symmetry.space_group_name_H-M   'P 1'
#
loop_
_entity.id
_entity.type
_entity.pdbx_description
1 polymer ?
#
loop_
_entity_poly.entity_id
_entity_poly.type
_entity_poly.pdbx_seq_one_letter_code
_entity_poly.pdbx_strand_id
1 'polypeptide(L)'
;LDRSTRDVELGLEYGTPTMNLAGQSLKFEKGQWVSEAGSFTGDRKELQRLQRRNLVLEEENNLLRLKVDVLLDMLSETTAESHLLEKELEELKQQSQRRK
;
A
#
# COMPACT_ATOMS: atom_id res chain seq x y z
N LEU A 1 -2.19 53.37 -36.77
CA LEU A 1 -2.10 51.95 -36.34
C LEU A 1 -2.78 51.88 -34.99
N ASP A 2 -3.97 51.28 -34.96
CA ASP A 2 -4.83 51.25 -33.77
C ASP A 2 -4.16 50.47 -32.64
N ARG A 3 -4.38 50.95 -31.40
CA ARG A 3 -3.82 50.35 -30.17
C ARG A 3 -4.14 48.86 -30.06
N SER A 4 -5.34 48.47 -30.50
CA SER A 4 -5.82 47.09 -30.54
C SER A 4 -4.98 46.16 -31.43
N THR A 5 -4.41 46.68 -32.53
CA THR A 5 -3.55 45.88 -33.42
C THR A 5 -2.18 45.61 -32.77
N ARG A 6 -1.66 46.58 -32.01
CA ARG A 6 -0.39 46.46 -31.28
C ARG A 6 -0.44 45.44 -30.15
N ASP A 7 -1.57 45.34 -29.46
CA ASP A 7 -1.71 44.46 -28.30
C ASP A 7 -1.78 42.98 -28.71
N VAL A 8 -2.33 42.68 -29.90
CA VAL A 8 -2.33 41.35 -30.53
C VAL A 8 -0.95 40.97 -31.08
N GLU A 9 -0.28 41.89 -31.76
CA GLU A 9 1.04 41.63 -32.38
C GLU A 9 2.19 41.51 -31.35
N LEU A 10 2.07 42.17 -30.20
CA LEU A 10 3.07 42.13 -29.12
C LEU A 10 2.78 41.04 -28.07
N GLY A 11 1.72 40.25 -28.25
CA GLY A 11 1.38 39.14 -27.37
C GLY A 11 1.02 39.57 -25.93
N LEU A 12 0.52 40.78 -25.72
CA LEU A 12 0.22 41.27 -24.35
C LEU A 12 -1.01 40.61 -23.71
N GLU A 13 -1.77 39.82 -24.48
CA GLU A 13 -2.82 38.93 -23.97
C GLU A 13 -2.41 37.46 -24.06
N TYR A 14 -1.36 37.07 -23.32
CA TYR A 14 -1.23 35.67 -22.96
C TYR A 14 -2.34 35.38 -21.94
N GLY A 15 -3.41 34.71 -22.39
CA GLY A 15 -4.41 34.14 -21.47
C GLY A 15 -3.76 33.22 -20.42
N THR A 16 -4.56 32.50 -19.62
CA THR A 16 -4.00 31.54 -18.65
C THR A 16 -3.06 30.56 -19.36
N PRO A 17 -1.80 30.39 -18.90
CA PRO A 17 -0.84 29.51 -19.54
C PRO A 17 -1.41 28.10 -19.72
N THR A 18 -1.33 27.56 -20.95
CA THR A 18 -1.77 26.20 -21.27
C THR A 18 -0.59 25.34 -21.73
N MET A 19 -0.56 24.06 -21.33
CA MET A 19 0.47 23.10 -21.68
C MET A 19 -0.17 21.82 -22.22
N ASN A 20 0.28 21.35 -23.38
CA ASN A 20 -0.09 20.05 -23.91
C ASN A 20 1.02 19.04 -23.62
N LEU A 21 0.76 18.07 -22.74
CA LEU A 21 1.71 17.01 -22.40
C LEU A 21 1.06 15.64 -22.62
N ALA A 22 1.71 14.77 -23.39
CA ALA A 22 1.22 13.42 -23.69
C ALA A 22 -0.24 13.36 -24.19
N GLY A 23 -0.67 14.37 -24.96
CA GLY A 23 -2.04 14.47 -25.49
C GLY A 23 -3.08 15.05 -24.52
N GLN A 24 -2.66 15.54 -23.35
CA GLN A 24 -3.52 16.19 -22.37
C GLN A 24 -3.30 17.71 -22.35
N SER A 25 -4.39 18.48 -22.43
CA SER A 25 -4.41 19.93 -22.26
C SER A 25 -4.51 20.29 -20.78
N LEU A 26 -3.52 21.04 -20.29
CA LEU A 26 -3.41 21.54 -18.92
C LEU A 26 -3.51 23.07 -18.95
N LYS A 27 -4.26 23.68 -18.04
CA LYS A 27 -4.34 25.13 -17.84
C LYS A 27 -3.79 25.50 -16.47
N PHE A 28 -3.07 26.60 -16.37
CA PHE A 28 -2.54 27.08 -15.10
C PHE A 28 -3.57 27.95 -14.37
N GLU A 29 -4.15 27.42 -13.29
CA GLU A 29 -5.15 28.11 -12.47
C GLU A 29 -4.75 28.05 -10.99
N LYS A 30 -4.81 29.20 -10.30
CA LYS A 30 -4.56 29.32 -8.85
C LYS A 30 -3.23 28.71 -8.38
N GLY A 31 -2.17 28.81 -9.18
CA GLY A 31 -0.84 28.29 -8.84
C GLY A 31 -0.64 26.80 -9.13
N GLN A 32 -1.60 26.13 -9.79
CA GLN A 32 -1.54 24.72 -10.12
C GLN A 32 -1.89 24.48 -11.59
N TRP A 33 -1.26 23.47 -12.20
CA TRP A 33 -1.66 22.98 -13.52
C TRP A 33 -2.89 22.07 -13.35
N VAL A 34 -4.03 22.50 -13.87
CA VAL A 34 -5.28 21.73 -13.85
C VAL A 34 -5.61 21.23 -15.25
N SER A 35 -6.00 19.97 -15.39
CA SER A 35 -6.40 19.42 -16.69
C SER A 35 -7.72 20.04 -17.14
N GLU A 36 -7.79 20.43 -18.41
CA GLU A 36 -9.02 20.84 -19.04
C GLU A 36 -10.04 19.69 -18.96
N ALA A 37 -11.25 19.99 -18.49
CA ALA A 37 -12.19 19.01 -17.96
C ALA A 37 -12.43 17.84 -18.94
N GLY A 38 -11.91 16.65 -18.58
CA GLY A 38 -12.13 15.42 -19.34
C GLY A 38 -11.11 14.31 -19.07
N SER A 39 -9.84 14.63 -18.81
CA SER A 39 -8.77 13.61 -18.78
C SER A 39 -8.43 13.03 -17.40
N PHE A 40 -8.74 13.73 -16.30
CA PHE A 40 -8.31 13.33 -14.93
C PHE A 40 -9.25 12.35 -14.20
N THR A 41 -10.39 12.00 -14.79
CA THR A 41 -11.40 11.16 -14.13
C THR A 41 -11.03 9.68 -14.11
N GLY A 42 -10.26 9.21 -15.11
CA GLY A 42 -9.73 7.85 -15.18
C GLY A 42 -8.65 7.61 -14.11
N ASP A 43 -7.66 8.51 -14.04
CA ASP A 43 -6.53 8.41 -13.11
C ASP A 43 -6.96 8.49 -11.65
N ARG A 44 -7.96 9.32 -11.33
CA ARG A 44 -8.50 9.40 -9.97
C ARG A 44 -9.25 8.13 -9.55
N LYS A 45 -10.00 7.51 -10.46
CA LYS A 45 -10.70 6.23 -10.18
C LYS A 45 -9.70 5.09 -10.00
N GLU A 46 -8.66 5.06 -10.83
CA GLU A 46 -7.61 4.05 -10.74
C GLU A 46 -6.78 4.22 -9.46
N LEU A 47 -6.44 5.46 -9.07
CA LEU A 47 -5.78 5.76 -7.81
C LEU A 47 -6.62 5.29 -6.60
N GLN A 48 -7.94 5.55 -6.60
CA GLN A 48 -8.83 5.06 -5.55
C GLN A 48 -8.96 3.52 -5.53
N ARG A 49 -8.87 2.86 -6.68
CA ARG A 49 -8.87 1.40 -6.77
C ARG A 49 -7.58 0.82 -6.20
N LEU A 50 -6.44 1.42 -6.54
CA LEU A 50 -5.12 1.02 -6.04
C LEU A 50 -5.01 1.23 -4.53
N GLN A 51 -5.48 2.37 -4.00
CA GLN A 51 -5.52 2.63 -2.57
C GLN A 51 -6.35 1.59 -1.82
N ARG A 52 -7.55 1.25 -2.31
CA ARG A 52 -8.38 0.20 -1.71
C ARG A 52 -7.69 -1.16 -1.74
N ARG A 53 -7.08 -1.52 -2.85
CA ARG A 53 -6.34 -2.78 -2.97
C ARG A 53 -5.14 -2.82 -2.03
N ASN A 54 -4.43 -1.72 -1.88
CA ASN A 54 -3.29 -1.64 -0.99
C ASN A 54 -3.72 -1.80 0.48
N LEU A 55 -4.80 -1.16 0.89
CA LEU A 55 -5.36 -1.31 2.23
C LEU A 55 -5.77 -2.76 2.54
N VAL A 56 -6.48 -3.42 1.62
CA VAL A 56 -6.84 -4.84 1.77
C VAL A 56 -5.59 -5.73 1.86
N LEU A 57 -4.59 -5.47 1.02
CA LEU A 57 -3.33 -6.23 1.06
C LEU A 57 -2.55 -6.00 2.36
N GLU A 58 -2.57 -4.80 2.92
CA GLU A 58 -1.97 -4.51 4.22
C GLU A 58 -2.69 -5.24 5.36
N GLU A 59 -4.03 -5.26 5.34
CA GLU A 59 -4.83 -6.02 6.31
C GLU A 59 -4.57 -7.52 6.20
N GLU A 60 -4.54 -8.08 4.98
CA GLU A 60 -4.19 -9.47 4.75
C GLU A 60 -2.77 -9.79 5.23
N ASN A 61 -1.80 -8.89 4.98
CA ASN A 61 -0.42 -9.08 5.43
C ASN A 61 -0.33 -9.11 6.95
N ASN A 62 -1.01 -8.19 7.63
CA ASN A 62 -1.06 -8.13 9.09
C ASN A 62 -1.73 -9.38 9.67
N LEU A 63 -2.83 -9.84 9.08
CA LEU A 63 -3.51 -11.07 9.49
C LEU A 63 -2.62 -12.30 9.31
N LEU A 64 -1.89 -12.39 8.19
CA LEU A 64 -0.97 -13.48 7.93
C LEU A 64 0.18 -13.50 8.93
N ARG A 65 0.76 -12.34 9.28
CA ARG A 65 1.77 -12.23 10.33
C ARG A 65 1.25 -12.73 11.67
N LEU A 66 0.08 -12.26 12.09
CA LEU A 66 -0.54 -12.71 13.35
C LEU A 66 -0.79 -14.23 13.36
N LYS A 67 -1.23 -14.81 12.24
CA LYS A 67 -1.40 -16.26 12.13
C LYS A 67 -0.09 -17.02 12.29
N VAL A 68 0.99 -16.52 11.70
CA VAL A 68 2.32 -17.11 11.85
C VAL A 68 2.76 -17.06 13.31
N ASP A 69 2.60 -15.92 13.97
CA ASP A 69 3.00 -15.76 15.37
C ASP A 69 2.23 -16.74 16.28
N VAL A 70 0.90 -16.82 16.14
CA VAL A 70 0.08 -17.77 16.91
C VAL A 70 0.45 -19.23 16.62
N LEU A 71 0.73 -19.58 15.37
CA LEU A 71 1.17 -20.93 15.00
C LEU A 71 2.54 -21.27 15.61
N LEU A 72 3.45 -20.30 15.67
CA LEU A 72 4.74 -20.48 16.32
C LEU A 72 4.59 -20.67 17.83
N ASP A 73 3.71 -19.92 18.49
CA ASP A 73 3.42 -20.10 19.91
C ASP A 73 2.87 -21.50 20.19
N MET A 74 1.88 -21.96 19.42
CA MET A 74 1.30 -23.30 19.58
C MET A 74 2.30 -24.43 19.31
N LEU A 75 3.16 -24.27 18.30
CA LEU A 75 4.24 -25.23 18.02
C LEU A 75 5.26 -25.27 19.15
N SER A 76 5.59 -24.11 19.71
CA SER A 76 6.54 -24.00 20.82
C SER A 76 5.99 -24.66 22.08
N GLU A 77 4.71 -24.44 22.40
CA GLU A 77 3.99 -25.07 23.51
C GLU A 77 3.97 -26.59 23.35
N THR A 78 3.53 -27.09 22.19
CA THR A 78 3.47 -28.54 21.91
C THR A 78 4.85 -29.18 22.00
N THR A 79 5.90 -28.50 21.54
CA THR A 79 7.27 -28.99 21.61
C THR A 79 7.77 -29.07 23.05
N ALA A 80 7.46 -28.06 23.88
CA ALA A 80 7.79 -28.07 25.29
C ALA A 80 7.07 -29.20 26.05
N GLU A 81 5.78 -29.40 25.78
CA GLU A 81 4.99 -30.51 26.35
C GLU A 81 5.57 -31.87 25.96
N SER A 82 5.94 -32.06 24.69
CA SER A 82 6.56 -33.30 24.22
C SER A 82 7.85 -33.61 24.99
N HIS A 83 8.72 -32.62 25.17
CA HIS A 83 9.97 -32.81 25.91
C HIS A 83 9.75 -33.11 27.40
N LEU A 84 8.73 -32.51 28.02
CA LEU A 84 8.35 -32.85 29.40
C LEU A 84 7.87 -34.30 29.50
N LEU A 85 6.99 -34.73 28.60
CA LEU A 85 6.49 -36.11 28.57
C LEU A 85 7.60 -37.13 28.31
N GLU A 86 8.53 -36.84 27.40
CA GLU A 86 9.71 -37.68 27.14
C GLU A 86 10.56 -37.86 28.39
N LYS A 87 10.78 -36.78 29.14
CA LYS A 87 11.54 -36.79 30.39
C LYS A 87 10.83 -37.62 31.47
N GLU A 88 9.52 -37.42 31.66
CA GLU A 88 8.74 -38.19 32.64
C GLU A 88 8.76 -39.69 32.31
N LEU A 89 8.63 -40.05 31.03
CA LEU A 89 8.72 -41.44 30.58
C LEU A 89 10.09 -42.06 30.91
N GLU A 90 11.17 -41.30 30.69
CA GLU A 90 12.52 -41.75 30.98
C GLU A 90 12.75 -41.94 32.49
N GLU A 91 12.26 -41.02 33.32
CA GLU A 91 12.30 -41.14 34.78
C GLU A 91 11.53 -42.38 35.27
N LEU A 92 10.34 -42.64 34.72
CA LEU A 92 9.55 -43.83 35.05
C LEU A 92 10.25 -45.12 34.65
N LYS A 93 10.90 -45.17 33.48
CA LYS A 93 11.70 -46.33 33.05
C LYS A 93 12.86 -46.59 34.01
N GLN A 94 13.59 -45.55 34.42
CA GLN A 94 14.69 -45.67 35.36
C GLN A 94 14.22 -46.17 36.74
N GLN A 95 13.09 -45.67 37.24
CA GLN A 95 12.50 -46.15 38.48
C GLN A 95 12.07 -47.62 38.40
N SER A 96 11.47 -48.04 37.28
CA SER A 96 11.10 -49.44 37.06
C SER A 96 12.31 -50.37 36.99
N GLN A 97 13.42 -49.93 36.38
CA GLN A 97 14.65 -50.72 36.31
C GLN A 97 15.31 -50.87 37.69
N ARG A 98 15.30 -49.82 38.53
CA ARG A 98 15.84 -49.88 39.90
C ARG A 98 15.05 -50.78 40.85
N ARG A 99 13.80 -51.09 40.53
CA ARG A 99 12.90 -51.93 41.35
C ARG A 99 12.92 -53.42 40.96
N LYS A 100 13.59 -53.80 39.87
CA LYS A 100 13.83 -55.18 39.45
C LYS A 100 15.18 -55.66 39.94
#